data_AF-A0A7J6RJZ1-F1
#
_entry.id   AF-A0A7J6RJZ1-F1
#
_cell.length_a   1.000
_cell.length_b   1.000
_cell.length_c   1.000
_cell.angle_alpha   90.00
_cell.angle_beta   90.00
_cell.angle_gamma   90.00
#
_symmetry.space_group_name_H-M   'P 1'
#
loop_
_entity.id
_entity.type
_entity.pdbx_description
1 polymer ?
#
loop_
_entity_poly.entity_id
_entity_poly.type
_entity_poly.pdbx_seq_one_letter_code
_entity_poly.pdbx_strand_id
1 'polypeptide(L)'
;MVRWAGMVTMRDAPADIVTTPVARVAARVTSEVPLEMRSLLLLDVPLGEGKSSEEGDQPYRAGVVDGSPVVIPERSLFCGLEHPRAKNVVEEGSRRAAGFILHPISDFGYSAAVGKFDPSRGPSSLFRTFSDYIEMIRASPFHSWLHYNTWYDLRYRPCIDAEVGGRDPYCEYSKKFTEDNVNQRISAIATALEEEGVHLDGVLLDDGWDDWDTLWGVDKKAFPSGDLSKVAKKAQEEHNVKLGVWMSPFGG
;
A
#
# COMPACT_ATOMS: atom_id res chain seq x y z
N MET A 1 -1.95 -9.52 -30.02
CA MET A 1 -2.44 -8.16 -30.35
C MET A 1 -3.38 -7.73 -29.22
N VAL A 2 -2.95 -6.82 -28.34
CA VAL A 2 -3.79 -6.24 -27.27
C VAL A 2 -4.64 -5.14 -27.89
N ARG A 3 -5.97 -5.19 -27.75
CA ARG A 3 -6.87 -4.17 -28.32
C ARG A 3 -7.39 -3.29 -27.19
N TRP A 4 -6.97 -2.03 -27.20
CA TRP A 4 -7.43 -1.00 -26.27
C TRP A 4 -8.52 -0.14 -26.94
N ALA A 5 -9.59 0.17 -26.22
CA ALA A 5 -10.47 1.28 -26.57
C ALA A 5 -9.78 2.59 -26.15
N GLY A 6 -8.88 3.09 -27.00
CA GLY A 6 -8.00 4.24 -26.74
C GLY A 6 -6.57 3.91 -27.17
N MET A 7 -6.15 4.42 -28.32
CA MET A 7 -5.04 3.89 -29.12
C MET A 7 -3.65 4.38 -28.67
N VAL A 8 -2.76 3.45 -28.30
CA VAL A 8 -1.34 3.45 -28.73
C VAL A 8 -1.01 2.04 -29.22
N THR A 9 -1.01 1.85 -30.52
CA THR A 9 -0.58 0.59 -31.16
C THR A 9 0.94 0.61 -31.31
N MET A 10 1.67 -0.15 -30.49
CA MET A 10 3.06 -0.50 -30.81
C MET A 10 3.05 -1.62 -31.85
N ARG A 11 3.18 -1.26 -33.14
CA ARG A 11 3.17 -2.23 -34.25
C ARG A 11 4.53 -2.88 -34.51
N ASP A 12 5.62 -2.22 -34.14
CA ASP A 12 6.98 -2.75 -34.27
C ASP A 12 7.79 -2.21 -33.09
N ALA A 13 8.26 -3.08 -32.20
CA ALA A 13 9.26 -2.69 -31.21
C ALA A 13 10.64 -2.82 -31.88
N PRO A 14 11.38 -1.72 -32.12
CA PRO A 14 12.80 -1.79 -32.47
C PRO A 14 13.54 -2.60 -31.40
N ALA A 15 14.54 -3.39 -31.81
CA ALA A 15 15.33 -4.25 -30.94
C ALA A 15 16.04 -3.51 -29.78
N ASP A 16 16.08 -2.18 -29.84
CA ASP A 16 16.92 -1.34 -28.98
C ASP A 16 16.12 -0.36 -28.09
N ILE A 17 14.80 -0.52 -27.95
CA ILE A 17 14.08 0.26 -26.93
C ILE A 17 14.36 -0.36 -25.56
N VAL A 18 15.06 0.39 -24.71
CA VAL A 18 15.00 0.22 -23.25
C VAL A 18 13.57 0.54 -22.82
N THR A 19 12.68 -0.43 -23.04
CA THR A 19 11.28 -0.31 -22.65
C THR A 19 11.26 -0.39 -21.14
N THR A 20 10.63 0.59 -20.48
CA THR A 20 10.10 0.33 -19.15
C THR A 20 9.27 -0.95 -19.28
N PRO A 21 9.57 -2.03 -18.54
CA PRO A 21 8.92 -3.32 -18.76
C PRO A 21 7.43 -3.28 -18.42
N VAL A 22 6.96 -2.14 -17.89
CA VAL A 22 5.58 -1.87 -17.51
C VAL A 22 5.07 -0.64 -18.25
N ALA A 23 3.93 -0.79 -18.92
CA ALA A 23 3.16 0.31 -19.49
C ALA A 23 1.91 0.55 -18.64
N ARG A 24 1.62 1.82 -18.33
CA ARG A 24 0.43 2.26 -17.59
C ARG A 24 -0.32 3.30 -18.39
N VAL A 25 -1.63 3.13 -18.54
CA VAL A 25 -2.51 4.08 -19.23
C VAL A 25 -3.56 4.56 -18.25
N ALA A 26 -3.80 5.87 -18.18
CA ALA A 26 -4.87 6.47 -17.41
C ALA A 26 -5.90 7.11 -18.36
N ALA A 27 -7.18 6.90 -18.08
CA ALA A 27 -8.28 7.46 -18.84
C ALA A 27 -9.37 7.96 -17.89
N ARG A 28 -10.11 8.99 -18.32
CA ARG A 28 -11.31 9.48 -17.64
C ARG A 28 -12.48 9.42 -18.62
N VAL A 29 -13.60 8.88 -18.16
CA VAL A 29 -14.83 8.80 -18.94
C VAL A 29 -15.86 9.66 -18.24
N THR A 30 -16.39 10.64 -18.97
CA THR A 30 -17.47 11.51 -18.49
C THR A 30 -18.67 11.36 -19.40
N SER A 31 -19.86 11.32 -18.81
CA SER A 31 -21.13 11.28 -19.54
C SER A 31 -22.13 12.23 -18.89
N GLU A 32 -22.87 12.99 -19.72
CA GLU A 32 -23.92 13.91 -19.25
C GLU A 32 -25.12 13.16 -18.64
N VAL A 33 -25.30 11.89 -19.03
CA VAL A 33 -26.30 10.97 -18.46
C VAL A 33 -25.60 9.73 -17.88
N PRO A 34 -26.10 9.14 -16.76
CA PRO A 34 -25.52 7.92 -16.23
C PRO A 34 -25.45 6.82 -17.29
N LEU A 35 -24.27 6.22 -17.45
CA LEU A 35 -24.13 5.02 -18.27
C LEU A 35 -24.75 3.87 -17.49
N GLU A 36 -25.99 3.51 -17.82
CA GLU A 36 -26.72 2.34 -17.29
C GLU A 36 -26.10 1.04 -17.84
N MET A 37 -24.82 0.82 -17.52
CA MET A 37 -24.04 -0.32 -17.94
C MET A 37 -23.89 -1.32 -16.79
N ARG A 38 -24.18 -2.59 -17.08
CA ARG A 38 -23.97 -3.69 -16.12
C ARG A 38 -22.48 -3.98 -15.92
N SER A 39 -21.70 -3.91 -17.00
CA SER A 39 -20.25 -4.04 -16.99
C SER A 39 -19.65 -3.25 -18.15
N LEU A 40 -18.45 -2.70 -17.94
CA LEU A 40 -17.65 -2.04 -18.97
C LEU A 40 -16.28 -2.73 -19.07
N LEU A 41 -15.98 -3.31 -20.23
CA LEU A 41 -14.68 -3.91 -20.53
C LEU A 41 -13.66 -2.81 -20.86
N LEU A 42 -12.61 -2.70 -20.06
CA LEU A 42 -11.62 -1.62 -20.16
C LEU A 42 -10.20 -2.09 -20.47
N LEU A 43 -9.98 -3.39 -20.33
CA LEU A 43 -8.74 -4.07 -20.68
C LEU A 43 -9.13 -5.38 -21.36
N ASP A 44 -8.66 -5.61 -22.58
CA ASP A 44 -8.89 -6.85 -23.32
C ASP A 44 -7.57 -7.36 -23.89
N VAL A 45 -7.08 -8.47 -23.34
CA VAL A 45 -5.92 -9.19 -23.84
C VAL A 45 -6.39 -10.53 -24.41
N PRO A 46 -6.61 -10.61 -25.74
CA PRO A 46 -6.99 -11.86 -26.39
C PRO A 46 -5.87 -12.89 -26.22
N LEU A 47 -6.18 -14.08 -25.73
CA LEU A 47 -5.22 -15.19 -25.62
C LEU A 47 -5.21 -15.94 -26.96
N GLY A 48 -4.07 -16.54 -27.33
CA GLY A 48 -3.98 -17.25 -28.61
C GLY A 48 -4.74 -18.57 -28.58
N GLU A 49 -4.90 -19.23 -29.72
CA GLU A 49 -5.15 -20.68 -29.76
C GLU A 49 -3.87 -21.43 -29.35
N GLY A 50 -3.41 -21.22 -28.11
CA GLY A 50 -2.20 -21.84 -27.60
C GLY A 50 -2.36 -23.37 -27.60
N LYS A 51 -1.41 -24.06 -28.23
CA LYS A 51 -1.15 -25.50 -28.06
C LYS A 51 -0.19 -25.70 -26.87
N SER A 52 -0.73 -25.99 -25.69
CA SER A 52 -0.08 -26.74 -24.57
C SER A 52 -1.09 -26.76 -23.41
N SER A 53 -1.56 -27.83 -22.78
CA SER A 53 -1.15 -29.20 -22.42
C SER A 53 -0.32 -29.37 -21.13
N GLU A 54 0.10 -28.29 -20.47
CA GLU A 54 0.70 -28.36 -19.12
C GLU A 54 0.05 -27.35 -18.16
N GLU A 55 -0.13 -27.76 -16.91
CA GLU A 55 -0.96 -27.08 -15.88
C GLU A 55 -0.38 -25.72 -15.41
N GLY A 56 0.83 -25.35 -15.85
CA GLY A 56 1.55 -24.12 -15.45
C GLY A 56 1.59 -22.97 -16.46
N ASP A 57 1.16 -23.20 -17.71
CA ASP A 57 1.23 -22.19 -18.78
C ASP A 57 -0.07 -21.40 -18.99
N GLN A 58 -1.14 -21.82 -18.31
CA GLN A 58 -2.45 -21.22 -18.45
C GLN A 58 -2.51 -19.85 -17.75
N PRO A 59 -3.19 -18.85 -18.33
CA PRO A 59 -3.43 -17.59 -17.66
C PRO A 59 -4.24 -17.75 -16.38
N TYR A 60 -3.88 -17.01 -15.34
CA TYR A 60 -4.52 -17.10 -14.02
C TYR A 60 -4.57 -15.74 -13.32
N ARG A 61 -5.54 -15.56 -12.41
CA ARG A 61 -5.58 -14.41 -11.50
C ARG A 61 -4.61 -14.67 -10.34
N ALA A 62 -3.65 -13.78 -10.13
CA ALA A 62 -2.56 -13.99 -9.17
C ALA A 62 -2.99 -13.92 -7.69
N GLY A 63 -4.24 -13.58 -7.40
CA GLY A 63 -4.76 -13.45 -6.04
C GLY A 63 -6.24 -13.79 -5.93
N VAL A 64 -6.76 -13.69 -4.71
CA VAL A 64 -8.12 -14.14 -4.36
C VAL A 64 -9.18 -13.04 -4.47
N VAL A 65 -8.78 -11.77 -4.53
CA VAL A 65 -9.69 -10.62 -4.61
C VAL A 65 -9.91 -10.17 -6.05
N ASP A 66 -11.03 -9.49 -6.30
CA ASP A 66 -11.45 -9.07 -7.65
C ASP A 66 -10.44 -8.16 -8.36
N GLY A 67 -9.71 -7.32 -7.60
CA GLY A 67 -8.71 -6.41 -8.14
C GLY A 67 -7.36 -7.06 -8.45
N SER A 68 -7.13 -8.34 -8.11
CA SER A 68 -5.83 -8.99 -8.33
C SER A 68 -5.46 -9.05 -9.82
N PRO A 69 -4.19 -8.81 -10.21
CA PRO A 69 -3.79 -8.84 -11.62
C PRO A 69 -3.92 -10.24 -12.21
N VAL A 70 -4.06 -10.29 -13.54
CA VAL A 70 -4.01 -11.53 -14.33
C VAL A 70 -2.61 -11.72 -14.86
N VAL A 71 -2.05 -12.91 -14.67
CA VAL A 71 -0.78 -13.35 -15.24
C VAL A 71 -1.06 -14.23 -16.46
N ILE A 72 -0.28 -14.03 -17.52
CA ILE A 72 -0.37 -14.71 -18.81
C ILE A 72 1.03 -15.30 -19.09
N PRO A 73 1.36 -16.50 -18.55
CA PRO A 73 2.69 -17.09 -18.65
C PRO A 73 3.16 -17.29 -20.08
N GLU A 74 2.29 -17.80 -20.96
CA GLU A 74 2.54 -18.02 -22.39
C GLU A 74 3.01 -16.76 -23.16
N ARG A 75 2.74 -15.56 -22.62
CA ARG A 75 3.21 -14.28 -23.18
C ARG A 75 4.20 -13.56 -22.29
N SER A 76 4.51 -14.11 -21.13
CA SER A 76 5.30 -13.47 -20.09
C SER A 76 4.75 -12.08 -19.73
N LEU A 77 3.43 -11.98 -19.56
CA LEU A 77 2.73 -10.74 -19.23
C LEU A 77 2.01 -10.84 -17.89
N PHE A 78 1.88 -9.72 -17.18
CA PHE A 78 0.78 -9.49 -16.27
C PHE A 78 -0.02 -8.27 -16.72
N CYS A 79 -1.29 -8.21 -16.36
CA CYS A 79 -2.12 -7.06 -16.63
C CYS A 79 -3.24 -6.89 -15.60
N GLY A 80 -3.76 -5.67 -15.45
CA GLY A 80 -4.88 -5.41 -14.57
C GLY A 80 -5.39 -3.98 -14.65
N LEU A 81 -6.67 -3.82 -14.37
CA LEU A 81 -7.34 -2.54 -14.17
C LEU A 81 -7.12 -2.06 -12.72
N GLU A 82 -6.63 -0.84 -12.57
CA GLU A 82 -6.36 -0.13 -11.31
C GLU A 82 -7.58 0.70 -10.91
N HIS A 83 -8.68 0.03 -10.58
CA HIS A 83 -9.88 0.70 -10.09
C HIS A 83 -10.43 -0.04 -8.86
N PRO A 84 -10.88 0.64 -7.78
CA PRO A 84 -11.37 -0.04 -6.57
C PRO A 84 -12.56 -0.98 -6.82
N ARG A 85 -13.31 -0.73 -7.90
CA ARG A 85 -14.44 -1.56 -8.35
C ARG A 85 -14.08 -2.48 -9.54
N ALA A 86 -12.80 -2.60 -9.85
CA ALA A 86 -12.32 -3.44 -10.94
C ALA A 86 -12.52 -4.92 -10.62
N LYS A 87 -12.90 -5.70 -11.64
CA LYS A 87 -12.76 -7.15 -11.67
C LYS A 87 -11.80 -7.53 -12.78
N ASN A 88 -10.67 -8.11 -12.41
CA ASN A 88 -9.67 -8.66 -13.32
C ASN A 88 -9.88 -10.18 -13.37
N VAL A 89 -10.17 -10.71 -14.57
CA VAL A 89 -10.58 -12.11 -14.75
C VAL A 89 -9.88 -12.75 -15.95
N VAL A 90 -9.74 -14.07 -15.89
CA VAL A 90 -9.48 -14.91 -17.05
C VAL A 90 -10.83 -15.49 -17.47
N GLU A 91 -11.34 -15.10 -18.62
CA GLU A 91 -12.59 -15.66 -19.14
C GLU A 91 -12.27 -16.88 -20.00
N GLU A 92 -12.58 -18.08 -19.49
CA GLU A 92 -12.29 -19.36 -20.13
C GLU A 92 -12.98 -19.51 -21.50
N GLY A 93 -14.28 -19.16 -21.58
CA GLY A 93 -15.07 -19.34 -22.81
C GLY A 93 -14.64 -18.46 -23.99
N SER A 94 -14.13 -17.26 -23.71
CA SER A 94 -13.67 -16.30 -24.73
C SER A 94 -12.14 -16.15 -24.77
N ARG A 95 -11.41 -16.97 -24.00
CA ARG A 95 -9.94 -16.98 -23.88
C ARG A 95 -9.35 -15.56 -23.84
N ARG A 96 -9.72 -14.77 -22.83
CA ARG A 96 -9.18 -13.41 -22.65
C ARG A 96 -8.87 -13.10 -21.19
N ALA A 97 -7.85 -12.27 -20.98
CA ALA A 97 -7.71 -11.55 -19.73
C ALA A 97 -8.48 -10.23 -19.85
N ALA A 98 -9.40 -9.99 -18.93
CA ALA A 98 -10.34 -8.88 -19.00
C ALA A 98 -10.41 -8.09 -17.68
N GLY A 99 -10.52 -6.77 -17.81
CA GLY A 99 -10.75 -5.85 -16.68
C GLY A 99 -12.09 -5.15 -16.81
N PHE A 100 -12.96 -5.26 -15.80
CA PHE A 100 -14.30 -4.68 -15.81
C PHE A 100 -14.56 -3.71 -14.66
N ILE A 101 -15.38 -2.69 -14.87
CA ILE A 101 -16.08 -1.97 -13.80
C ILE A 101 -17.56 -2.36 -13.83
N LEU A 102 -18.15 -2.61 -12.67
CA LEU A 102 -19.57 -2.95 -12.52
C LEU A 102 -20.37 -1.77 -11.94
N HIS A 103 -21.65 -1.67 -12.34
CA HIS A 103 -22.70 -0.70 -11.94
C HIS A 103 -22.63 0.68 -12.63
N PRO A 104 -23.75 1.46 -12.64
CA PRO A 104 -23.81 2.76 -13.28
C PRO A 104 -22.80 3.74 -12.69
N ILE A 105 -22.13 4.49 -13.57
CA ILE A 105 -21.23 5.58 -13.22
C ILE A 105 -21.34 6.69 -14.28
N SER A 106 -21.36 7.95 -13.84
CA SER A 106 -21.43 9.14 -14.70
C SER A 106 -20.07 9.81 -14.93
N ASP A 107 -19.15 9.68 -13.98
CA ASP A 107 -17.78 10.20 -14.05
C ASP A 107 -16.85 9.23 -13.32
N PHE A 108 -15.88 8.67 -14.03
CA PHE A 108 -14.83 7.88 -13.41
C PHE A 108 -13.49 8.03 -14.13
N GLY A 109 -12.43 8.04 -13.33
CA GLY A 109 -11.07 7.82 -13.78
C GLY A 109 -10.68 6.37 -13.53
N TYR A 110 -9.98 5.77 -14.47
CA TYR A 110 -9.33 4.48 -14.26
C TYR A 110 -7.92 4.54 -14.85
N SER A 111 -7.06 3.67 -14.34
CA SER A 111 -5.82 3.33 -15.03
C SER A 111 -5.71 1.82 -15.17
N ALA A 112 -4.85 1.38 -16.07
CA ALA A 112 -4.56 -0.02 -16.28
C ALA A 112 -3.07 -0.19 -16.53
N ALA A 113 -2.53 -1.29 -16.02
CA ALA A 113 -1.13 -1.63 -16.14
C ALA A 113 -0.95 -2.94 -16.91
N VAL A 114 0.08 -2.99 -17.75
CA VAL A 114 0.56 -4.21 -18.41
C VAL A 114 2.06 -4.29 -18.21
N GLY A 115 2.54 -5.36 -17.59
CA GLY A 115 3.96 -5.62 -17.41
C GLY A 115 4.42 -6.84 -18.20
N LYS A 116 5.58 -6.74 -18.85
CA LYS A 116 6.29 -7.81 -19.55
C LYS A 116 7.46 -8.28 -18.70
N PHE A 117 7.39 -9.51 -18.21
CA PHE A 117 8.50 -10.15 -17.51
C PHE A 117 9.34 -11.01 -18.45
N ASP A 118 10.58 -11.27 -18.06
CA ASP A 118 11.54 -12.04 -18.85
C ASP A 118 11.90 -13.34 -18.11
N PRO A 119 11.28 -14.49 -18.48
CA PRO A 119 11.51 -15.78 -17.83
C PRO A 119 12.98 -16.22 -17.88
N SER A 120 13.78 -15.75 -18.85
CA SER A 120 15.20 -16.08 -18.94
C SER A 120 16.02 -15.52 -17.78
N ARG A 121 15.51 -14.50 -17.07
CA ARG A 121 16.11 -13.92 -15.85
C ARG A 121 15.81 -14.73 -14.58
N GLY A 122 15.24 -15.92 -14.75
CA GLY A 122 14.94 -16.86 -13.68
C GLY A 122 13.55 -16.71 -13.07
N PRO A 123 13.24 -17.53 -12.06
CA PRO A 123 11.88 -17.70 -11.52
C PRO A 123 11.33 -16.43 -10.85
N SER A 124 12.19 -15.52 -10.37
CA SER A 124 11.78 -14.25 -9.75
C SER A 124 11.53 -13.12 -10.75
N SER A 125 11.60 -13.37 -12.06
CA SER A 125 11.41 -12.34 -13.10
C SER A 125 10.05 -11.63 -12.98
N LEU A 126 8.96 -12.38 -12.83
CA LEU A 126 7.62 -11.82 -12.60
C LEU A 126 7.58 -10.94 -11.34
N PHE A 127 8.13 -11.41 -10.22
CA PHE A 127 8.16 -10.64 -8.97
C PHE A 127 8.91 -9.32 -9.16
N ARG A 128 10.09 -9.34 -9.80
CA ARG A 128 10.88 -8.12 -10.05
C ARG A 128 10.12 -7.13 -10.93
N THR A 129 9.55 -7.58 -12.06
CA THR A 129 8.76 -6.70 -12.93
C THR A 129 7.52 -6.14 -12.23
N PHE A 130 6.89 -6.92 -11.35
CA PHE A 130 5.77 -6.43 -10.56
C PHE A 130 6.22 -5.42 -9.49
N SER A 131 7.37 -5.62 -8.87
CA SER A 131 7.97 -4.62 -7.96
C SER A 131 8.29 -3.31 -8.67
N ASP A 132 8.80 -3.36 -9.91
CA ASP A 132 9.01 -2.15 -10.73
C ASP A 132 7.69 -1.40 -10.98
N TYR A 133 6.60 -2.14 -11.21
CA TYR A 133 5.26 -1.56 -11.30
C TYR A 133 4.81 -0.92 -9.98
N ILE A 134 5.02 -1.58 -8.84
CA ILE A 134 4.71 -1.00 -7.54
C ILE A 134 5.49 0.30 -7.34
N GLU A 135 6.80 0.31 -7.58
CA GLU A 135 7.63 1.53 -7.49
C GLU A 135 7.12 2.66 -8.38
N MET A 136 6.63 2.35 -9.58
CA MET A 136 6.05 3.33 -10.49
C MET A 136 4.77 3.99 -9.95
N ILE A 137 3.94 3.27 -9.19
CA ILE A 137 2.65 3.77 -8.70
C ILE A 137 2.67 4.23 -7.25
N ARG A 138 3.80 4.08 -6.56
CA ARG A 138 3.94 4.52 -5.16
C ARG A 138 3.69 6.03 -5.04
N ALA A 139 2.91 6.40 -4.04
CA ALA A 139 2.71 7.81 -3.69
C ALA A 139 3.98 8.50 -3.15
N SER A 140 4.93 7.71 -2.65
CA SER A 140 6.23 8.18 -2.18
C SER A 140 7.33 7.18 -2.57
N PRO A 141 8.49 7.64 -3.07
CA PRO A 141 9.61 6.77 -3.41
C PRO A 141 9.96 5.83 -2.27
N PHE A 142 10.46 4.62 -2.58
CA PHE A 142 10.99 3.76 -1.55
C PHE A 142 12.13 4.43 -0.78
N HIS A 143 11.93 4.54 0.53
CA HIS A 143 12.94 4.94 1.47
C HIS A 143 12.66 4.22 2.79
N SER A 144 13.73 3.96 3.56
CA SER A 144 13.58 3.53 4.94
C SER A 144 13.08 4.70 5.78
N TRP A 145 12.24 4.41 6.76
CA TRP A 145 11.76 5.37 7.75
C TRP A 145 12.02 4.77 9.14
N LEU A 146 13.12 5.18 9.76
CA LEU A 146 13.48 4.71 11.09
C LEU A 146 12.56 5.40 12.09
N HIS A 147 11.68 4.61 12.71
CA HIS A 147 10.77 5.11 13.72
C HIS A 147 10.81 4.29 14.98
N TYR A 148 10.47 4.97 16.07
CA TYR A 148 10.23 4.39 17.37
C TYR A 148 8.72 4.28 17.61
N ASN A 149 8.23 3.10 18.01
CA ASN A 149 6.83 2.89 18.41
C ASN A 149 6.75 2.75 19.94
N THR A 150 5.85 3.50 20.56
CA THR A 150 5.73 3.56 22.02
C THR A 150 5.13 2.32 22.68
N TRP A 151 4.45 1.42 21.96
CA TRP A 151 3.65 0.32 22.51
C TRP A 151 4.37 -0.56 23.54
N TYR A 152 5.68 -0.79 23.38
CA TYR A 152 6.43 -1.64 24.32
C TYR A 152 6.89 -0.89 25.57
N ASP A 153 6.93 0.44 25.54
CA ASP A 153 7.49 1.26 26.62
C ASP A 153 6.44 2.09 27.34
N LEU A 154 5.50 2.68 26.61
CA LEU A 154 4.49 3.60 27.10
C LEU A 154 3.11 3.08 26.70
N ARG A 155 2.22 2.91 27.68
CA ARG A 155 0.84 2.45 27.45
C ARG A 155 -0.13 3.23 28.32
N TYR A 156 -1.39 3.33 27.88
CA TYR A 156 -2.48 3.85 28.71
C TYR A 156 -2.47 3.23 30.12
N ARG A 157 -2.40 1.89 30.15
CA ARG A 157 -2.15 1.08 31.34
C ARG A 157 -0.79 0.39 31.18
N PRO A 158 0.23 0.73 32.01
CA PRO A 158 1.52 0.07 31.96
C PRO A 158 1.37 -1.44 31.95
N CYS A 159 2.17 -2.16 31.16
CA CYS A 159 1.90 -3.58 30.98
C CYS A 159 2.13 -4.41 32.25
N ILE A 160 2.98 -3.94 33.18
CA ILE A 160 3.10 -4.53 34.51
C ILE A 160 1.77 -4.56 35.28
N ASP A 161 0.88 -3.62 35.00
CA ASP A 161 -0.43 -3.49 35.63
C ASP A 161 -1.55 -4.15 34.79
N ALA A 162 -1.23 -4.69 33.62
CA ALA A 162 -2.21 -5.26 32.69
C ALA A 162 -2.56 -6.71 33.03
N GLU A 163 -3.84 -7.03 33.03
CA GLU A 163 -4.36 -8.39 33.32
C GLU A 163 -3.92 -9.42 32.27
N VAL A 164 -3.71 -8.97 31.03
CA VAL A 164 -3.22 -9.76 29.91
C VAL A 164 -1.92 -9.13 29.40
N GLY A 165 -0.87 -9.94 29.23
CA GLY A 165 0.43 -9.47 28.74
C GLY A 165 1.41 -8.98 29.81
N GLY A 166 0.99 -8.76 31.07
CA GLY A 166 1.87 -8.30 32.16
C GLY A 166 2.88 -9.31 32.71
N ARG A 167 3.05 -10.45 32.05
CA ARG A 167 4.08 -11.45 32.36
C ARG A 167 5.28 -11.38 31.39
N ASP A 168 5.26 -10.42 30.46
CA ASP A 168 6.40 -10.19 29.60
C ASP A 168 7.58 -9.68 30.46
N PRO A 169 8.79 -10.27 30.33
CA PRO A 169 9.95 -9.86 31.13
C PRO A 169 10.34 -8.39 30.94
N TYR A 170 9.92 -7.74 29.86
CA TYR A 170 10.20 -6.33 29.61
C TYR A 170 9.17 -5.38 30.24
N CYS A 171 8.11 -5.89 30.87
CA CYS A 171 7.05 -5.06 31.44
C CYS A 171 7.49 -4.20 32.62
N GLU A 172 8.57 -4.55 33.31
CA GLU A 172 9.11 -3.74 34.41
C GLU A 172 9.55 -2.33 33.96
N TYR A 173 9.84 -2.15 32.66
CA TYR A 173 10.25 -0.87 32.08
C TYR A 173 9.07 -0.07 31.49
N SER A 174 7.87 -0.67 31.46
CA SER A 174 6.68 -0.03 30.93
C SER A 174 6.21 1.10 31.85
N LYS A 175 5.97 2.28 31.28
CA LYS A 175 5.48 3.47 31.97
C LYS A 175 4.11 3.88 31.45
N LYS A 176 3.45 4.73 32.23
CA LYS A 176 2.17 5.32 31.83
C LYS A 176 2.35 6.30 30.67
N PHE A 177 1.40 6.30 29.74
CA PHE A 177 1.34 7.27 28.66
C PHE A 177 1.04 8.68 29.20
N THR A 178 2.03 9.55 29.21
CA THR A 178 1.91 10.96 29.60
C THR A 178 2.82 11.82 28.73
N GLU A 179 2.49 13.10 28.55
CA GLU A 179 3.30 14.06 27.78
C GLU A 179 4.78 14.03 28.21
N ASP A 180 5.05 14.00 29.52
CA ASP A 180 6.42 13.97 30.07
C ASP A 180 7.15 12.66 29.74
N ASN A 181 6.50 11.51 29.91
CA ASN A 181 7.12 10.22 29.62
C ASN A 181 7.38 10.04 28.11
N VAL A 182 6.47 10.52 27.27
CA VAL A 182 6.62 10.55 25.81
C VAL A 182 7.83 11.40 25.42
N ASN A 183 7.89 12.64 25.90
CA ASN A 183 9.00 13.55 25.62
C ASN A 183 10.34 12.98 26.12
N GLN A 184 10.39 12.44 27.34
CA GLN A 184 11.60 11.82 27.90
C GLN A 184 12.09 10.67 27.03
N ARG A 185 11.18 9.82 26.57
CA ARG A 185 11.52 8.63 25.79
C ARG A 185 11.98 8.97 24.38
N ILE A 186 11.34 9.94 23.73
CA ILE A 186 11.77 10.45 22.42
C ILE A 186 13.21 10.98 22.51
N SER A 187 13.50 11.88 23.47
CA SER A 187 14.87 12.40 23.62
C SER A 187 15.87 11.29 23.93
N ALA A 188 15.54 10.35 24.82
CA ALA A 188 16.47 9.27 25.18
C ALA A 188 16.85 8.39 23.98
N ILE A 189 15.88 8.02 23.13
CA ILE A 189 16.14 7.20 21.95
C ILE A 189 16.85 8.01 20.87
N ALA A 190 16.41 9.23 20.62
CA ALA A 190 17.01 10.10 19.61
C ALA A 190 18.47 10.39 19.94
N THR A 191 18.78 10.80 21.18
CA THR A 191 20.17 11.04 21.62
C THR A 191 21.04 9.79 21.52
N ALA A 192 20.54 8.62 21.95
CA ALA A 192 21.31 7.37 21.85
C ALA A 192 21.63 6.98 20.40
N LEU A 193 20.70 7.23 19.47
CA LEU A 193 20.95 6.99 18.04
C LEU A 193 21.90 8.04 17.45
N GLU A 194 21.75 9.30 17.82
CA GLU A 194 22.62 10.41 17.37
C GLU A 194 24.08 10.19 17.80
N GLU A 195 24.32 9.66 19.00
CA GLU A 195 25.65 9.28 19.51
C GLU A 195 26.33 8.21 18.62
N GLU A 196 25.53 7.35 18.00
CA GLU A 196 25.98 6.33 17.04
C GLU A 196 25.94 6.82 15.58
N GLY A 197 25.65 8.11 15.35
CA GLY A 197 25.56 8.72 14.01
C GLY A 197 24.31 8.31 13.22
N VAL A 198 23.26 7.85 13.90
CA VAL A 198 21.98 7.44 13.30
C VAL A 198 20.90 8.47 13.65
N HIS A 199 20.13 8.91 12.65
CA HIS A 199 19.02 9.84 12.87
C HIS A 199 17.68 9.08 12.98
N LEU A 200 16.89 9.42 14.00
CA LEU A 200 15.51 8.93 14.14
C LEU A 200 14.58 9.79 13.29
N ASP A 201 13.90 9.20 12.30
CA ASP A 201 13.02 9.97 11.40
C ASP A 201 11.68 10.31 12.06
N GLY A 202 11.17 9.42 12.91
CA GLY A 202 9.88 9.63 13.55
C GLY A 202 9.61 8.82 14.81
N VAL A 203 8.54 9.21 15.47
CA VAL A 203 7.94 8.48 16.59
C VAL A 203 6.47 8.18 16.27
N LEU A 204 6.03 6.97 16.58
CA LEU A 204 4.65 6.53 16.49
C LEU A 204 4.12 6.37 17.92
N LEU A 205 3.23 7.28 18.31
CA LEU A 205 2.44 7.17 19.53
C LEU A 205 1.38 6.10 19.31
N ASP A 206 1.58 4.94 19.93
CA ASP A 206 0.62 3.85 19.98
C ASP A 206 -0.45 4.11 21.07
N ASP A 207 -1.21 3.08 21.45
CA ASP A 207 -2.37 3.22 22.34
C ASP A 207 -2.09 3.93 23.68
N GLY A 208 -2.91 4.95 23.94
CA GLY A 208 -2.92 5.76 25.15
C GLY A 208 -2.79 7.27 24.96
N TRP A 209 -2.78 7.76 23.72
CA TRP A 209 -2.76 9.20 23.44
C TRP A 209 -4.14 9.85 23.43
N ASP A 210 -5.20 9.09 23.17
CA ASP A 210 -6.58 9.55 23.09
C ASP A 210 -7.45 9.12 24.27
N ASP A 211 -8.58 9.81 24.41
CA ASP A 211 -9.65 9.51 25.34
C ASP A 211 -10.66 8.60 24.66
N TRP A 212 -10.72 7.34 25.11
CA TRP A 212 -11.62 6.30 24.58
C TRP A 212 -13.11 6.64 24.70
N ASP A 213 -13.49 7.62 25.52
CA ASP A 213 -14.87 8.13 25.60
C ASP A 213 -15.19 9.15 24.50
N THR A 214 -14.23 9.44 23.60
CA THR A 214 -14.36 10.41 22.52
C THR A 214 -13.91 9.84 21.18
N LEU A 215 -14.34 10.43 20.06
CA LEU A 215 -13.84 10.07 18.74
C LEU A 215 -12.49 10.73 18.49
N TRP A 216 -11.41 10.03 18.83
CA TRP A 216 -10.01 10.46 18.62
C TRP A 216 -9.65 11.80 19.29
N GLY A 217 -10.32 12.13 20.40
CA GLY A 217 -9.97 13.30 21.21
C GLY A 217 -8.74 12.99 22.07
N VAL A 218 -7.76 13.88 22.10
CA VAL A 218 -6.56 13.69 22.92
C VAL A 218 -6.92 13.61 24.41
N ASP A 219 -6.37 12.62 25.13
CA ASP A 219 -6.59 12.47 26.58
C ASP A 219 -5.96 13.66 27.32
N LYS A 220 -6.81 14.55 27.84
CA LYS A 220 -6.39 15.74 28.59
C LYS A 220 -5.70 15.42 29.91
N LYS A 221 -5.87 14.21 30.45
CA LYS A 221 -5.15 13.76 31.66
C LYS A 221 -3.71 13.40 31.31
N ALA A 222 -3.47 12.83 30.14
CA ALA A 222 -2.13 12.51 29.64
C ALA A 222 -1.44 13.72 29.00
N PHE A 223 -2.21 14.57 28.30
CA PHE A 223 -1.77 15.74 27.53
C PHE A 223 -2.57 16.99 27.94
N PRO A 224 -2.12 17.75 28.96
CA PRO A 224 -2.90 18.85 29.53
C PRO A 224 -3.26 19.99 28.57
N SER A 225 -2.54 20.17 27.46
CA SER A 225 -2.92 21.13 26.41
C SER A 225 -4.18 20.72 25.63
N GLY A 226 -4.57 19.44 25.70
CA GLY A 226 -5.66 18.88 24.89
C GLY A 226 -5.27 18.68 23.42
N ASP A 227 -3.98 18.72 23.11
CA ASP A 227 -3.41 18.44 21.80
C ASP A 227 -1.98 17.87 21.95
N LEU A 228 -1.43 17.32 20.86
CA LEU A 228 -0.08 16.75 20.79
C LEU A 228 0.97 17.74 20.25
N SER A 229 0.61 19.02 20.09
CA SER A 229 1.46 20.00 19.41
C SER A 229 2.78 20.26 20.15
N LYS A 230 2.75 20.22 21.48
CA LYS A 230 3.95 20.38 22.32
C LYS A 230 4.96 19.25 22.11
N VAL A 231 4.48 18.01 22.08
CA VAL A 231 5.33 16.83 21.82
C VAL A 231 5.91 16.91 20.42
N ALA A 232 5.08 17.17 19.41
CA ALA A 232 5.53 17.28 18.03
C ALA A 232 6.59 18.39 17.86
N LYS A 233 6.33 19.56 18.44
CA LYS A 233 7.23 20.71 18.37
C LYS A 233 8.57 20.39 19.04
N LYS A 234 8.55 19.83 20.26
CA LYS A 234 9.76 19.49 21.00
C LYS A 234 10.61 18.46 20.24
N ALA A 235 10.01 17.37 19.78
CA ALA A 235 10.70 16.34 19.00
C ALA A 235 11.35 16.90 17.72
N GLN A 236 10.64 17.80 17.03
CA GLN A 236 11.11 18.46 15.82
C GLN A 236 12.23 19.48 16.08
N GLU A 237 12.14 20.26 17.14
CA GLU A 237 13.11 21.31 17.47
C GLU A 237 14.40 20.75 18.09
N GLU A 238 14.30 19.72 18.93
CA GLU A 238 15.46 19.16 19.64
C GLU A 238 16.20 18.11 18.79
N HIS A 239 15.47 17.30 18.03
CA HIS A 239 16.04 16.12 17.36
C HIS A 239 15.65 15.99 15.88
N ASN A 240 14.89 16.94 15.31
CA ASN A 240 14.34 16.84 13.95
C ASN A 240 13.48 15.56 13.72
N VAL A 241 12.80 15.07 14.75
CA VAL A 241 11.95 13.87 14.73
C VAL A 241 10.50 14.25 14.45
N LYS A 242 9.81 13.51 13.56
CA LYS A 242 8.38 13.74 13.26
C LYS A 242 7.45 12.88 14.12
N LEU A 243 6.30 13.43 14.47
CA LEU A 243 5.27 12.73 15.25
C LEU A 243 4.24 12.03 14.34
N GLY A 244 3.92 10.78 14.66
CA GLY A 244 2.79 10.02 14.16
C GLY A 244 1.98 9.42 15.31
N VAL A 245 0.74 9.05 15.04
CA VAL A 245 -0.18 8.42 16.00
C VAL A 245 -0.79 7.16 15.39
N TRP A 246 -1.01 6.13 16.20
CA TRP A 246 -1.85 5.00 15.84
C TRP A 246 -3.32 5.40 15.95
N MET A 247 -4.15 4.88 15.05
CA MET A 247 -5.58 5.17 15.00
C MET A 247 -6.36 3.93 14.59
N SER A 248 -7.48 3.67 15.25
CA SER A 248 -8.45 2.66 14.84
C SER A 248 -9.89 3.16 14.98
N PRO A 249 -10.88 2.44 14.40
CA PRO A 249 -12.29 2.74 14.63
C PRO A 249 -12.75 2.66 16.10
N PHE A 250 -11.95 2.07 16.99
CA PHE A 250 -12.26 1.91 18.41
C PHE A 250 -11.50 2.88 19.33
N GLY A 251 -10.64 3.74 18.77
CA GLY A 251 -9.70 4.57 19.53
C GLY A 251 -8.29 4.46 18.96
N GLY A 252 -7.41 5.31 19.47
CA GLY A 252 -5.99 5.35 19.18
C GLY A 252 -5.15 4.74 20.29
#